data_AF-A0A935RHW4-F1
#
_entry.id   AF-A0A935RHW4-F1
#
_cell.length_a   1.000
_cell.length_b   1.000
_cell.length_c   1.000
_cell.angle_alpha   90.00
_cell.angle_beta   90.00
_cell.angle_gamma   90.00
#
_symmetry.space_group_name_H-M   'P 1'
#
loop_
_entity.id
_entity.type
_entity.pdbx_description
1 polymer ?
#
loop_
_entity_poly.entity_id
_entity_poly.type
_entity_poly.pdbx_seq_one_letter_code
_entity_poly.pdbx_strand_id
1 'polypeptide(L)'
;MRPRIQIAVAVAATMLATAACVATAQVGTDPVPDLMLSTAWFPSYLPQAPVLLVVPDGTGPSFEEARLINGQTVNRKITLWALDGGGFPIPNMPYAAWSLRWQDGGVAACENGLAATFNTRANGSTDWIAPPHAGGHSQSLVRVYWQGSQPLLSNTGMLLSVNSPDINGDLSVDIADVADFAADYFGAYAFRSDLAFDGAVNLTDISVLVSKMGRSCP
;
A
#
# COMPACT_ATOMS: atom_id res chain seq x y z
N MET A 1 72.70 28.33 25.24
CA MET A 1 72.20 28.60 23.88
C MET A 1 71.10 27.59 23.57
N ARG A 2 69.83 28.00 23.50
CA ARG A 2 68.69 27.14 23.16
C ARG A 2 68.23 27.46 21.74
N PRO A 3 68.02 26.48 20.85
CA PRO A 3 67.64 26.75 19.47
C PRO A 3 66.13 27.07 19.40
N ARG A 4 65.80 28.11 18.64
CA ARG A 4 64.42 28.50 18.31
C ARG A 4 63.92 27.65 17.15
N ILE A 5 62.83 26.92 17.34
CA ILE A 5 62.11 26.20 16.28
C ILE A 5 61.12 27.18 15.64
N GLN A 6 61.31 27.49 14.36
CA GLN A 6 60.36 28.28 13.57
C GLN A 6 59.34 27.33 12.92
N ILE A 7 58.07 27.53 13.23
CA ILE A 7 56.94 26.82 12.64
C ILE A 7 56.44 27.65 11.45
N ALA A 8 56.61 27.14 10.23
CA ALA A 8 56.08 27.75 9.01
C ALA A 8 54.61 27.31 8.82
N VAL A 9 53.70 28.27 8.74
CA VAL A 9 52.28 28.06 8.44
C VAL A 9 52.08 28.23 6.94
N ALA A 10 51.75 27.15 6.24
CA ALA A 10 51.40 27.19 4.82
C ALA A 10 49.87 27.37 4.68
N VAL A 11 49.46 28.50 4.09
CA VAL A 11 48.06 28.80 3.75
C VAL A 11 47.79 28.25 2.36
N ALA A 12 47.04 27.14 2.28
CA ALA A 12 46.57 26.60 1.01
C ALA A 12 45.28 27.31 0.60
N ALA A 13 45.32 28.05 -0.52
CA ALA A 13 44.16 28.70 -1.12
C ALA A 13 43.35 27.68 -1.93
N THR A 14 42.16 27.32 -1.44
CA THR A 14 41.23 26.41 -2.11
C THR A 14 40.48 27.17 -3.22
N MET A 15 40.71 26.82 -4.48
CA MET A 15 39.90 27.30 -5.61
C MET A 15 38.53 26.62 -5.60
N LEU A 16 37.47 27.38 -5.31
CA LEU A 16 36.08 26.98 -5.55
C LEU A 16 35.76 27.17 -7.04
N ALA A 17 35.76 26.09 -7.82
CA ALA A 17 35.23 26.11 -9.18
C ALA A 17 33.72 25.84 -9.12
N THR A 18 32.91 26.90 -9.24
CA THR A 18 31.46 26.82 -9.39
C THR A 18 31.12 26.36 -10.81
N ALA A 19 30.96 25.04 -11.00
CA ALA A 19 30.39 24.50 -12.22
C ALA A 19 28.89 24.81 -12.27
N ALA A 20 28.51 25.82 -13.07
CA ALA A 20 27.12 26.09 -13.40
C ALA A 20 26.60 24.96 -14.31
N CYS A 21 25.93 23.97 -13.71
CA CYS A 21 25.26 22.91 -14.44
C CYS A 21 24.00 23.52 -15.09
N VAL A 22 24.07 23.81 -16.39
CA VAL A 22 22.89 24.22 -17.18
C VAL A 22 22.05 22.97 -17.38
N ALA A 23 21.06 22.76 -16.52
CA ALA A 23 20.06 21.73 -16.72
C ALA A 23 19.19 22.12 -17.92
N THR A 24 19.44 21.52 -19.08
CA THR A 24 18.49 21.60 -20.20
C THR A 24 17.20 20.94 -19.75
N ALA A 25 16.12 21.71 -19.62
CA ALA A 25 14.80 21.16 -19.43
C ALA A 25 14.47 20.33 -20.68
N GLN A 26 14.64 19.00 -20.59
CA GLN A 26 14.02 18.11 -21.56
C GLN A 26 12.53 18.42 -21.51
N VAL A 27 11.96 18.79 -22.66
CA VAL A 27 10.52 18.73 -22.88
C VAL A 27 10.18 17.24 -22.81
N GLY A 28 10.01 16.76 -21.59
CA GLY A 28 9.68 15.39 -21.29
C GLY A 28 8.27 15.17 -21.81
N THR A 29 8.13 14.21 -22.73
CA THR A 29 6.90 13.43 -22.80
C THR A 29 6.51 13.09 -21.36
N ASP A 30 5.26 13.32 -20.96
CA ASP A 30 4.77 12.97 -19.63
C ASP A 30 5.35 11.61 -19.24
N PRO A 31 6.06 11.51 -18.10
CA PRO A 31 6.86 10.33 -17.84
C PRO A 31 5.92 9.14 -17.63
N VAL A 32 5.80 8.31 -18.67
CA VAL A 32 4.98 7.11 -18.67
C VAL A 32 5.78 6.01 -17.97
N PRO A 33 5.29 5.43 -16.87
CA PRO A 33 5.95 4.30 -16.25
C PRO A 33 5.94 3.09 -17.18
N ASP A 34 7.08 2.43 -17.27
CA ASP A 34 7.20 1.13 -17.91
C ASP A 34 6.70 0.06 -16.93
N LEU A 35 5.63 -0.66 -17.30
CA LEU A 35 4.98 -1.64 -16.43
C LEU A 35 5.79 -2.94 -16.28
N MET A 36 6.77 -3.18 -17.15
CA MET A 36 7.69 -4.33 -17.07
C MET A 36 8.90 -4.02 -16.17
N LEU A 37 9.36 -2.76 -16.16
CA LEU A 37 10.50 -2.32 -15.35
C LEU A 37 10.09 -1.82 -13.96
N SER A 38 8.92 -1.18 -13.83
CA SER A 38 8.39 -0.74 -12.54
C SER A 38 8.04 -1.94 -11.67
N THR A 39 8.38 -1.90 -10.38
CA THR A 39 8.21 -3.04 -9.47
C THR A 39 7.49 -2.65 -8.20
N ALA A 40 6.61 -3.53 -7.72
CA ALA A 40 5.99 -3.42 -6.40
C ALA A 40 6.36 -4.63 -5.52
N TRP A 41 6.55 -4.40 -4.24
CA TRP A 41 7.00 -5.40 -3.29
C TRP A 41 6.58 -5.06 -1.85
N PHE A 42 6.40 -6.07 -1.01
CA PHE A 42 6.35 -5.92 0.45
C PHE A 42 7.25 -6.98 1.13
N PRO A 43 7.64 -6.78 2.40
CA PRO A 43 8.55 -7.68 3.10
C PRO A 43 8.06 -9.13 3.21
N SER A 44 8.97 -10.06 2.91
CA SER A 44 8.95 -11.50 3.22
C SER A 44 7.86 -12.41 2.64
N TYR A 45 8.32 -13.62 2.29
CA TYR A 45 7.49 -14.82 2.15
C TYR A 45 6.95 -15.19 3.54
N LEU A 46 5.63 -15.19 3.70
CA LEU A 46 4.98 -15.83 4.83
C LEU A 46 4.36 -17.15 4.36
N PRO A 47 4.31 -18.18 5.22
CA PRO A 47 3.68 -19.45 4.90
C PRO A 47 2.16 -19.33 4.74
N GLN A 48 1.57 -18.22 5.21
CA GLN A 48 0.14 -17.94 5.19
C GLN A 48 -0.10 -16.52 4.68
N ALA A 49 -1.24 -16.33 4.02
CA ALA A 49 -1.67 -15.01 3.58
C ALA A 49 -2.03 -14.17 4.81
N PRO A 50 -1.37 -13.01 5.03
CA PRO A 50 -1.85 -12.02 5.98
C PRO A 50 -3.22 -11.48 5.53
N VAL A 51 -4.02 -11.00 6.48
CA VAL A 51 -5.30 -10.34 6.22
C VAL A 51 -5.23 -8.90 6.69
N LEU A 52 -5.65 -7.98 5.83
CA LEU A 52 -5.87 -6.60 6.20
C LEU A 52 -7.38 -6.34 6.31
N LEU A 53 -7.83 -5.94 7.49
CA LEU A 53 -9.20 -5.48 7.71
C LEU A 53 -9.34 -4.09 7.08
N VAL A 54 -10.18 -3.94 6.05
CA VAL A 54 -10.47 -2.65 5.41
C VAL A 54 -11.82 -2.12 5.89
N VAL A 55 -11.95 -0.80 6.02
CA VAL A 55 -13.19 -0.15 6.46
C VAL A 55 -13.46 1.01 5.50
N PRO A 56 -14.71 1.22 5.04
CA PRO A 56 -15.02 2.26 4.05
C PRO A 56 -14.53 3.67 4.44
N ASP A 57 -14.60 4.02 5.73
CA ASP A 57 -14.17 5.34 6.23
C ASP A 57 -12.65 5.46 6.50
N GLY A 58 -11.87 4.41 6.24
CA GLY A 58 -10.43 4.37 6.50
C GLY A 58 -10.05 4.24 7.98
N THR A 59 -10.98 3.93 8.89
CA THR A 59 -10.67 3.70 10.32
C THR A 59 -10.14 2.29 10.64
N GLY A 60 -9.82 1.50 9.60
CA GLY A 60 -9.18 0.19 9.74
C GLY A 60 -7.72 0.26 10.17
N PRO A 61 -7.07 -0.89 10.43
CA PRO A 61 -5.63 -0.98 10.60
C PRO A 61 -4.85 -0.49 9.36
N SER A 62 -3.64 -0.02 9.59
CA SER A 62 -2.69 0.30 8.52
C SER A 62 -2.14 -0.96 7.84
N PHE A 63 -1.47 -0.81 6.69
CA PHE A 63 -0.77 -1.94 6.06
C PHE A 63 0.34 -2.51 6.96
N GLU A 64 0.84 -1.74 7.92
CA GLU A 64 1.84 -2.22 8.88
C GLU A 64 1.21 -3.11 9.97
N GLU A 65 -0.12 -3.17 10.00
CA GLU A 65 -0.93 -3.83 11.01
C GLU A 65 -1.81 -4.97 10.47
N ALA A 66 -1.44 -5.55 9.32
CA ALA A 66 -2.09 -6.75 8.80
C ALA A 66 -1.91 -7.93 9.78
N ARG A 67 -2.85 -8.88 9.80
CA ARG A 67 -2.91 -9.96 10.78
C ARG A 67 -2.67 -11.33 10.17
N LEU A 68 -2.06 -12.22 10.95
CA LEU A 68 -2.05 -13.66 10.71
C LEU A 68 -3.14 -14.34 11.54
N ILE A 69 -3.48 -15.58 11.18
CA ILE A 69 -4.56 -16.36 11.83
C ILE A 69 -4.34 -16.60 13.34
N ASN A 70 -3.10 -16.47 13.80
CA ASN A 70 -2.73 -16.56 15.22
C ASN A 70 -2.81 -15.22 15.96
N GLY A 71 -3.41 -14.20 15.34
CA GLY A 71 -3.54 -12.84 15.86
C GLY A 71 -2.25 -12.01 15.80
N GLN A 72 -1.15 -12.54 15.28
CA GLN A 72 0.09 -11.77 15.14
C GLN A 72 -0.06 -10.69 14.08
N THR A 73 0.40 -9.50 14.42
CA THR A 73 0.50 -8.37 13.50
C THR A 73 1.78 -8.47 12.67
N VAL A 74 1.68 -8.24 11.36
CA VAL A 74 2.79 -8.28 10.40
C VAL A 74 2.77 -7.07 9.49
N ASN A 75 3.97 -6.55 9.20
CA ASN A 75 4.11 -5.42 8.28
C ASN A 75 3.89 -5.88 6.82
N ARG A 76 2.89 -5.29 6.17
CA ARG A 76 2.52 -5.48 4.77
C ARG A 76 2.50 -4.18 3.99
N LYS A 77 3.29 -3.19 4.42
CA LYS A 77 3.58 -2.00 3.62
C LYS A 77 4.05 -2.43 2.24
N ILE A 78 3.34 -1.96 1.22
CA ILE A 78 3.69 -2.16 -0.17
C ILE A 78 4.52 -0.96 -0.62
N THR A 79 5.70 -1.20 -1.17
CA THR A 79 6.53 -0.19 -1.81
C THR A 79 6.54 -0.43 -3.31
N LEU A 80 6.30 0.62 -4.08
CA LEU A 80 6.43 0.67 -5.54
C LEU A 80 7.65 1.49 -5.92
N TRP A 81 8.39 1.05 -6.93
CA TRP A 81 9.35 1.86 -7.68
C TRP A 81 8.84 2.04 -9.10
N ALA A 82 8.47 3.27 -9.45
CA ALA A 82 8.05 3.65 -10.79
C ALA A 82 9.28 4.03 -11.64
N LEU A 83 9.52 3.26 -12.69
CA LEU A 83 10.62 3.46 -13.63
C LEU A 83 10.06 3.72 -15.04
N ASP A 84 10.75 4.53 -15.83
CA ASP A 84 10.46 4.69 -17.26
C ASP A 84 11.07 3.55 -18.09
N GLY A 85 10.90 3.59 -19.42
CA GLY A 85 11.46 2.59 -20.35
C GLY A 85 12.99 2.56 -20.43
N GLY A 86 13.68 3.56 -19.88
CA GLY A 86 15.13 3.58 -19.72
C GLY A 86 15.60 3.05 -18.36
N GLY A 87 14.68 2.66 -17.47
CA GLY A 87 14.99 2.26 -16.10
C GLY A 87 15.29 3.45 -15.17
N PHE A 88 14.99 4.68 -15.59
CA PHE A 88 15.17 5.86 -14.73
C PHE A 88 13.97 6.04 -13.81
N PRO A 89 14.19 6.44 -12.54
CA PRO A 89 13.11 6.69 -11.62
C PRO A 89 12.26 7.88 -12.06
N ILE A 90 10.93 7.77 -11.93
CA ILE A 90 10.01 8.85 -12.25
C ILE A 90 9.55 9.55 -10.96
N PRO A 91 10.08 10.74 -10.62
CA PRO A 91 9.67 11.48 -9.43
C PRO A 91 8.36 12.24 -9.62
N ASN A 92 7.72 12.58 -8.51
CA ASN A 92 6.51 13.42 -8.42
C ASN A 92 5.29 12.90 -9.20
N MET A 93 5.26 11.63 -9.54
CA MET A 93 4.09 11.00 -10.14
C MET A 93 2.93 11.02 -9.15
N PRO A 94 1.71 11.42 -9.56
CA PRO A 94 0.58 11.52 -8.66
C PRO A 94 0.25 10.20 -7.95
N TYR A 95 0.00 10.25 -6.65
CA TYR A 95 -0.36 9.07 -5.85
C TYR A 95 -1.62 8.38 -6.39
N ALA A 96 -2.60 9.17 -6.82
CA ALA A 96 -3.89 8.70 -7.35
C ALA A 96 -3.76 7.95 -8.68
N ALA A 97 -2.63 8.07 -9.36
CA ALA A 97 -2.39 7.35 -10.59
C ALA A 97 -1.94 5.89 -10.34
N TRP A 98 -1.65 5.53 -9.09
CA TRP A 98 -1.34 4.17 -8.66
C TRP A 98 -2.44 3.63 -7.76
N SER A 99 -2.98 2.45 -8.06
CA SER A 99 -4.03 1.84 -7.24
C SER A 99 -3.78 0.35 -7.02
N LEU A 100 -4.18 -0.17 -5.86
CA LEU A 100 -4.26 -1.62 -5.64
C LEU A 100 -5.56 -2.18 -6.21
N ARG A 101 -5.53 -3.43 -6.71
CA ARG A 101 -6.73 -4.24 -6.97
C ARG A 101 -6.44 -5.71 -6.75
N TRP A 102 -7.44 -6.43 -6.27
CA TRP A 102 -7.42 -7.88 -6.16
C TRP A 102 -7.94 -8.52 -7.45
N GLN A 103 -7.34 -9.64 -7.87
CA GLN A 103 -7.64 -10.22 -9.19
C GLN A 103 -9.06 -10.76 -9.34
N ASP A 104 -9.71 -11.13 -8.24
CA ASP A 104 -11.10 -11.58 -8.24
C ASP A 104 -12.12 -10.43 -8.18
N GLY A 105 -11.67 -9.19 -7.98
CA GLY A 105 -12.56 -8.03 -7.89
C GLY A 105 -13.43 -7.99 -6.63
N GLY A 106 -13.14 -8.81 -5.62
CA GLY A 106 -13.97 -8.91 -4.40
C GLY A 106 -13.90 -7.70 -3.46
N VAL A 107 -13.10 -6.69 -3.80
CA VAL A 107 -12.87 -5.49 -2.98
C VAL A 107 -13.45 -4.28 -3.70
N ALA A 108 -14.43 -3.64 -3.07
CA ALA A 108 -14.99 -2.39 -3.53
C ALA A 108 -14.17 -1.23 -2.94
N ALA A 109 -13.77 -0.28 -3.77
CA ALA A 109 -12.95 0.86 -3.33
C ALA A 109 -13.79 2.14 -3.24
N CYS A 110 -13.58 2.94 -2.20
CA CYS A 110 -13.98 4.34 -2.21
C CYS A 110 -13.20 5.12 -3.28
N GLU A 111 -13.60 6.35 -3.55
CA GLU A 111 -12.83 7.24 -4.42
C GLU A 111 -11.40 7.40 -3.86
N ASN A 112 -10.40 7.04 -4.69
CA ASN A 112 -8.98 6.98 -4.31
C ASN A 112 -8.65 6.09 -3.10
N GLY A 113 -9.57 5.25 -2.63
CA GLY A 113 -9.41 4.49 -1.39
C GLY A 113 -8.34 3.40 -1.42
N LEU A 114 -7.93 2.99 -2.63
CA LEU A 114 -6.82 2.06 -2.87
C LEU A 114 -5.60 2.75 -3.49
N ALA A 115 -5.58 4.09 -3.53
CA ALA A 115 -4.47 4.84 -4.10
C ALA A 115 -3.21 4.74 -3.23
N ALA A 116 -2.04 5.01 -3.83
CA ALA A 116 -0.81 5.12 -3.04
C ALA A 116 -0.92 6.25 -2.01
N THR A 117 -0.13 6.21 -0.93
CA THR A 117 -0.23 7.21 0.14
C THR A 117 0.38 8.56 -0.27
N PHE A 118 1.41 8.56 -1.11
CA PHE A 118 2.13 9.78 -1.52
C PHE A 118 2.48 9.77 -3.00
N ASN A 119 2.79 10.94 -3.56
CA ASN A 119 3.41 11.02 -4.89
C ASN A 119 4.76 10.28 -4.87
N THR A 120 5.21 9.81 -6.03
CA THR A 120 6.53 9.17 -6.10
C THR A 120 7.63 10.15 -5.67
N ARG A 121 8.58 9.66 -4.88
CA ARG A 121 9.71 10.44 -4.36
C ARG A 121 10.77 10.67 -5.44
N ALA A 122 11.84 11.39 -5.09
CA ALA A 122 12.97 11.65 -6.00
C ALA A 122 13.59 10.38 -6.62
N ASN A 123 13.52 9.25 -5.92
CA ASN A 123 13.98 7.94 -6.39
C ASN A 123 12.88 7.10 -7.09
N GLY A 124 11.76 7.71 -7.47
CA GLY A 124 10.65 7.03 -8.14
C GLY A 124 9.79 6.16 -7.23
N SER A 125 10.04 6.14 -5.91
CA SER A 125 9.31 5.26 -5.00
C SER A 125 8.04 5.88 -4.39
N THR A 126 7.01 5.08 -4.18
CA THR A 126 5.84 5.42 -3.34
C THR A 126 5.42 4.21 -2.50
N ASP A 127 4.52 4.40 -1.54
CA ASP A 127 4.09 3.35 -0.62
C ASP A 127 2.57 3.33 -0.41
N TRP A 128 2.06 2.18 0.00
CA TRP A 128 0.78 2.02 0.69
C TRP A 128 1.06 1.74 2.15
N ILE A 129 0.82 2.75 3.00
CA ILE A 129 0.95 2.65 4.46
C ILE A 129 -0.37 2.92 5.17
N ALA A 130 -1.17 3.87 4.68
CA ALA A 130 -2.43 4.25 5.30
C ALA A 130 -3.49 3.13 5.17
N PRO A 131 -4.46 3.05 6.10
CA PRO A 131 -5.60 2.16 5.94
C PRO A 131 -6.32 2.42 4.62
N PRO A 132 -6.65 1.38 3.84
CA PRO A 132 -7.48 1.53 2.66
C PRO A 132 -8.90 1.96 3.01
N HIS A 133 -9.48 2.84 2.18
CA HIS A 133 -10.90 3.16 2.22
C HIS A 133 -11.63 2.22 1.25
N ALA A 134 -12.07 1.09 1.76
CA ALA A 134 -12.62 0.00 0.96
C ALA A 134 -13.57 -0.89 1.77
N GLY A 135 -14.36 -1.66 1.03
CA GLY A 135 -15.26 -2.69 1.53
C GLY A 135 -15.09 -4.02 0.79
N GLY A 136 -15.88 -5.01 1.18
CA GLY A 136 -15.84 -6.36 0.62
C GLY A 136 -14.69 -7.23 1.14
N HIS A 137 -14.37 -8.28 0.39
CA HIS A 137 -13.39 -9.28 0.80
C HIS A 137 -12.72 -9.95 -0.40
N SER A 138 -11.47 -10.38 -0.23
CA SER A 138 -10.74 -11.16 -1.24
C SER A 138 -9.63 -11.98 -0.62
N GLN A 139 -9.43 -13.19 -1.14
CA GLN A 139 -8.27 -14.04 -0.83
C GLN A 139 -7.32 -14.17 -2.02
N SER A 140 -7.57 -13.42 -3.10
CA SER A 140 -6.76 -13.44 -4.31
C SER A 140 -5.50 -12.59 -4.16
N LEU A 141 -4.60 -12.67 -5.15
CA LEU A 141 -3.41 -11.83 -5.17
C LEU A 141 -3.77 -10.37 -5.45
N VAL A 142 -3.16 -9.45 -4.70
CA VAL A 142 -3.25 -8.01 -4.96
C VAL A 142 -2.21 -7.59 -5.99
N ARG A 143 -2.58 -6.69 -6.90
CA ARG A 143 -1.70 -6.11 -7.92
C ARG A 143 -1.76 -4.58 -7.86
N VAL A 144 -0.65 -3.96 -8.27
CA VAL A 144 -0.58 -2.51 -8.50
C VAL A 144 -0.97 -2.21 -9.93
N TYR A 145 -1.86 -1.25 -10.12
CA TYR A 145 -2.34 -0.77 -11.41
C TYR A 145 -1.90 0.68 -11.64
N TRP A 146 -1.56 0.98 -12.89
CA TRP A 146 -1.33 2.34 -13.38
C TRP A 146 -2.60 2.87 -14.05
N GLN A 147 -3.06 4.06 -13.62
CA GLN A 147 -4.25 4.76 -14.12
C GLN A 147 -5.48 3.84 -14.28
N GLY A 148 -5.64 2.90 -13.33
CA GLY A 148 -6.76 1.97 -13.28
C GLY A 148 -6.89 0.98 -14.45
N SER A 149 -5.94 0.94 -15.38
CA SER A 149 -6.11 0.23 -16.66
C SER A 149 -5.26 -1.03 -16.78
N GLN A 150 -3.98 -0.97 -16.39
CA GLN A 150 -3.04 -2.08 -16.58
C GLN A 150 -2.28 -2.38 -15.28
N PRO A 151 -2.18 -3.66 -14.88
CA PRO A 151 -1.33 -4.04 -13.76
C PRO A 151 0.14 -3.93 -14.14
N LEU A 152 1.01 -3.79 -13.14
CA LEU A 152 2.43 -4.08 -13.34
C LEU A 152 2.61 -5.49 -13.89
N LEU A 153 3.53 -5.64 -14.84
CA LEU A 153 3.87 -6.90 -15.48
C LEU A 153 5.13 -7.53 -14.87
N SER A 154 5.84 -6.78 -14.03
CA SER A 154 7.05 -7.21 -13.35
C SER A 154 6.80 -8.26 -12.25
N ASN A 155 5.56 -8.41 -11.77
CA ASN A 155 5.17 -9.39 -10.76
C ASN A 155 3.78 -9.99 -11.07
N THR A 156 3.51 -11.19 -10.55
CA THR A 156 2.22 -11.87 -10.74
C THR A 156 1.15 -11.39 -9.76
N GLY A 157 1.50 -10.50 -8.83
CA GLY A 157 0.71 -10.09 -7.68
C GLY A 157 1.38 -10.48 -6.36
N MET A 158 0.80 -10.00 -5.27
CA MET A 158 1.32 -10.17 -3.92
C MET A 158 0.27 -10.81 -3.02
N LEU A 159 0.70 -11.64 -2.07
CA LEU A 159 -0.20 -12.40 -1.20
C LEU A 159 -0.65 -11.55 0.00
N LEU A 160 -1.78 -10.87 -0.16
CA LEU A 160 -2.44 -10.10 0.89
C LEU A 160 -3.94 -10.29 0.73
N SER A 161 -4.56 -10.98 1.67
CA SER A 161 -6.01 -11.11 1.71
C SER A 161 -6.63 -9.89 2.40
N VAL A 162 -7.90 -9.63 2.16
CA VAL A 162 -8.65 -8.57 2.83
C VAL A 162 -10.04 -9.05 3.20
N ASN A 163 -10.55 -8.55 4.31
CA ASN A 163 -11.95 -8.63 4.65
C ASN A 163 -12.41 -7.27 5.19
N SER A 164 -13.72 -7.10 5.28
CA SER A 164 -14.31 -5.85 5.69
C SER A 164 -15.58 -6.11 6.49
N PRO A 165 -15.89 -5.25 7.48
CA PRO A 165 -17.21 -5.20 8.08
C PRO A 165 -18.32 -4.89 7.07
N ASP A 166 -18.00 -4.19 5.96
CA ASP A 166 -18.86 -4.07 4.78
C ASP A 166 -18.71 -5.38 3.97
N ILE A 167 -19.50 -6.39 4.34
CA ILE A 167 -19.39 -7.76 3.85
C ILE A 167 -19.86 -7.86 2.40
N ASN A 168 -20.90 -7.08 2.05
CA ASN A 168 -21.51 -7.09 0.73
C ASN A 168 -20.76 -6.21 -0.30
N GLY A 169 -19.86 -5.33 0.17
CA GLY A 169 -19.04 -4.45 -0.66
C GLY A 169 -19.79 -3.25 -1.22
N ASP A 170 -20.90 -2.82 -0.61
CA ASP A 170 -21.70 -1.67 -1.06
C ASP A 170 -21.17 -0.31 -0.56
N LEU A 171 -20.03 -0.34 0.14
CA LEU A 171 -19.30 0.80 0.67
C LEU A 171 -19.96 1.47 1.87
N SER A 172 -20.88 0.76 2.54
CA SER A 172 -21.48 1.12 3.82
C SER A 172 -21.48 -0.09 4.74
N VAL A 173 -21.18 0.13 6.02
CA VAL A 173 -21.35 -0.90 7.04
C VAL A 173 -22.70 -0.65 7.71
N ASP A 174 -23.72 -1.47 7.39
CA ASP A 174 -25.09 -1.33 7.89
C ASP A 174 -25.76 -2.66 8.29
N ILE A 175 -27.09 -2.67 8.42
CA ILE A 175 -27.84 -3.86 8.84
C ILE A 175 -27.87 -4.97 7.78
N ALA A 176 -27.60 -4.66 6.51
CA ALA A 176 -27.45 -5.64 5.45
C ALA A 176 -26.23 -6.53 5.72
N ASP A 177 -25.11 -5.97 6.17
CA ASP A 177 -23.92 -6.73 6.55
C ASP A 177 -24.17 -7.65 7.75
N VAL A 178 -25.00 -7.21 8.69
CA VAL A 178 -25.41 -8.05 9.83
C VAL A 178 -26.20 -9.27 9.35
N ALA A 179 -27.03 -9.13 8.33
CA ALA A 179 -27.77 -10.25 7.75
C ALA A 179 -26.82 -11.26 7.07
N ASP A 180 -25.82 -10.78 6.32
CA ASP A 180 -24.80 -11.63 5.70
C ASP A 180 -23.93 -12.33 6.74
N PHE A 181 -23.49 -11.61 7.78
CA PHE A 181 -22.77 -12.18 8.91
C PHE A 181 -23.59 -13.27 9.61
N ALA A 182 -24.88 -13.02 9.86
CA ALA A 182 -25.75 -13.99 10.51
C ALA A 182 -25.95 -15.26 9.68
N ALA A 183 -26.01 -15.14 8.34
CA ALA A 183 -26.07 -16.29 7.45
C ALA A 183 -24.80 -17.16 7.55
N ASP A 184 -23.63 -16.52 7.61
CA ASP A 184 -22.35 -17.20 7.70
C ASP A 184 -22.08 -17.78 9.10
N TYR A 185 -22.54 -17.12 10.18
CA TYR A 185 -22.36 -17.54 11.57
C TYR A 185 -22.95 -18.93 11.87
N PHE A 186 -24.08 -19.28 11.25
CA PHE A 186 -24.70 -20.60 11.39
C PHE A 186 -24.31 -21.58 10.27
N GLY A 187 -23.49 -21.13 9.32
CA GLY A 187 -23.10 -21.87 8.12
C GLY A 187 -21.77 -22.61 8.22
N ALA A 188 -21.23 -22.98 7.05
CA ALA A 188 -19.83 -23.37 6.94
C ALA A 188 -18.92 -22.15 7.09
N TYR A 189 -17.64 -22.36 7.43
CA TYR A 189 -16.67 -21.27 7.56
C TYR A 189 -16.66 -20.38 6.30
N ALA A 190 -16.80 -19.07 6.52
CA ALA A 190 -16.76 -18.05 5.48
C ALA A 190 -15.73 -16.98 5.85
N PHE A 191 -14.66 -16.90 5.06
CA PHE A 191 -13.55 -15.96 5.28
C PHE A 191 -14.02 -14.49 5.39
N ARG A 192 -15.06 -14.12 4.64
CA ARG A 192 -15.62 -12.76 4.63
C ARG A 192 -16.16 -12.30 5.99
N SER A 193 -16.52 -13.23 6.88
CA SER A 193 -17.08 -12.94 8.19
C SER A 193 -16.12 -13.21 9.36
N ASP A 194 -14.92 -13.73 9.11
CA ASP A 194 -13.85 -13.92 10.12
C ASP A 194 -13.05 -12.61 10.30
N LEU A 195 -13.75 -11.56 10.78
CA LEU A 195 -13.25 -10.19 10.90
C LEU A 195 -12.14 -10.03 11.95
N ALA A 196 -12.10 -10.89 12.97
CA ALA A 196 -10.99 -10.97 13.92
C ALA A 196 -9.77 -11.67 13.30
N PHE A 197 -10.00 -12.50 12.27
CA PHE A 197 -9.07 -13.40 11.61
C PHE A 197 -8.42 -14.39 12.58
N ASP A 198 -9.28 -15.14 13.30
CA ASP A 198 -8.88 -16.17 14.26
C ASP A 198 -9.17 -17.60 13.76
N GLY A 199 -9.70 -17.74 12.53
CA GLY A 199 -10.02 -19.02 11.91
C GLY A 199 -11.40 -19.56 12.27
N ALA A 200 -12.22 -18.79 12.97
CA ALA A 200 -13.60 -19.11 13.28
C ALA A 200 -14.50 -17.89 13.03
N VAL A 201 -15.74 -18.12 12.62
CA VAL A 201 -16.78 -17.06 12.60
C VAL A 201 -17.57 -17.17 13.90
N ASN A 202 -17.39 -16.23 14.82
CA ASN A 202 -17.94 -16.30 16.16
C ASN A 202 -18.24 -14.91 16.78
N LEU A 203 -18.43 -14.85 18.10
CA LEU A 203 -18.77 -13.60 18.81
C LEU A 203 -17.61 -12.60 18.90
N THR A 204 -16.37 -13.00 18.62
CA THR A 204 -15.26 -12.06 18.45
C THR A 204 -15.46 -11.23 17.19
N ASP A 205 -15.90 -11.83 16.09
CA ASP A 205 -16.11 -11.14 14.81
C ASP A 205 -17.29 -10.17 14.84
N ILE A 206 -18.40 -10.55 15.48
CA ILE A 206 -19.55 -9.64 15.62
C ILE A 206 -19.16 -8.37 16.40
N SER A 207 -18.23 -8.48 17.35
CA SER A 207 -17.74 -7.32 18.09
C SER A 207 -16.97 -6.35 17.18
N VAL A 208 -16.21 -6.88 16.21
CA VAL A 208 -15.51 -6.08 15.19
C VAL A 208 -16.54 -5.43 14.27
N LEU A 209 -17.52 -6.18 13.75
CA LEU A 209 -18.60 -5.65 12.90
C LEU A 209 -19.33 -4.48 13.58
N VAL A 210 -19.84 -4.71 14.79
CA VAL A 210 -20.61 -3.69 15.55
C VAL A 210 -19.76 -2.48 15.89
N SER A 211 -18.46 -2.63 16.14
CA SER A 211 -17.56 -1.48 16.40
C SER A 211 -17.41 -0.55 15.18
N LYS A 212 -17.72 -1.05 13.99
CA LYS A 212 -17.64 -0.34 12.71
C LYS A 212 -19.01 -0.01 12.13
N MET A 213 -20.06 -0.11 12.94
CA MET A 213 -21.41 0.15 12.48
C MET A 213 -21.63 1.60 12.05
N GLY A 214 -22.26 1.80 10.89
CA GLY A 214 -22.54 3.11 10.32
C GLY A 214 -21.33 3.80 9.67
N ARG A 215 -20.22 3.10 9.44
CA ARG A 215 -19.10 3.63 8.65
C ARG A 215 -19.45 3.53 7.16
N SER A 216 -19.14 4.55 6.38
CA SER A 216 -19.33 4.56 4.92
C SER A 216 -18.13 5.24 4.26
N CYS A 217 -18.02 5.15 2.94
CA CYS A 217 -17.06 6.00 2.23
C CYS A 217 -17.26 7.49 2.58
N PRO A 218 -16.17 8.26 2.69
CA PRO A 218 -16.20 9.70 2.95
C PRO A 218 -16.73 10.52 1.76
#